data_AF-A0A965B547-F1
#
_entry.id   AF-A0A965B547-F1
#
_cell.length_a   1.000
_cell.length_b   1.000
_cell.length_c   1.000
_cell.angle_alpha   90.00
_cell.angle_beta   90.00
_cell.angle_gamma   90.00
#
_symmetry.space_group_name_H-M   'P 1'
#
loop_
_entity.id
_entity.type
_entity.pdbx_description
1 polymer ?
#
loop_
_entity_poly.entity_id
_entity_poly.type
_entity_poly.pdbx_seq_one_letter_code
_entity_poly.pdbx_strand_id
1 'polypeptide(L)'
;MRALGAALAWLLTTILLTVGIPAIWAAQHLVDRGGYAALSRTAAASPELQAAAAQELTAQARRLGYTADPVVVAGVAAAYTGSPSFPAQFAAANALAHRWLFDGAPEPSGGPAIDFAPLLSDPAFAQTLRDIGAGDVALPATLPVPVSDTAPSWLRPEALRQVAVWSPGVSVALVALTAASALLTLFLIPNRGKAVAVLGVSALLAGAVGWVSAAWVEARTADTLGGASADMRRIVDVMVTTATDSAHRWLIVTVIVGAGLVAVGVVVSLLAGLASAGRKASGAKTNSTARP
;
A
#
# COMPACT_ATOMS: atom_id res chain seq x y z
N MET A 1 13.53 -27.32 27.00
CA MET A 1 13.16 -27.35 25.57
C MET A 1 11.88 -26.57 25.25
N ARG A 2 10.75 -26.82 25.92
CA ARG A 2 9.47 -26.12 25.63
C ARG A 2 9.53 -24.58 25.71
N ALA A 3 10.22 -24.02 26.71
CA ALA A 3 10.35 -22.57 26.86
C ALA A 3 11.18 -21.92 25.74
N LEU A 4 12.30 -22.56 25.34
CA LEU A 4 13.13 -22.10 24.22
C LEU A 4 12.34 -22.16 22.90
N GLY A 5 11.59 -23.24 22.67
CA GLY A 5 10.71 -23.35 21.51
C GLY A 5 9.62 -22.28 21.48
N ALA A 6 9.01 -21.97 22.63
CA ALA A 6 8.00 -20.91 22.73
C ALA A 6 8.59 -19.53 22.43
N ALA A 7 9.79 -19.25 22.93
CA ALA A 7 10.50 -18.00 22.68
C ALA A 7 10.88 -17.85 21.19
N LEU A 8 11.38 -18.91 20.56
CA LEU A 8 11.72 -18.91 19.13
C LEU A 8 10.48 -18.73 18.24
N ALA A 9 9.39 -19.45 18.52
CA ALA A 9 8.13 -19.30 17.80
C ALA A 9 7.55 -17.89 17.94
N TRP A 10 7.66 -17.29 19.13
CA TRP A 10 7.24 -15.91 19.38
C TRP A 10 8.09 -14.88 18.64
N LEU A 11 9.42 -15.03 18.66
CA LEU A 11 10.33 -14.16 17.90
C LEU A 11 10.05 -14.25 16.40
N LEU A 12 9.89 -15.47 15.88
CA LEU A 12 9.55 -15.69 14.48
C LEU A 12 8.22 -15.02 14.11
N THR A 13 7.19 -15.18 14.96
CA THR A 13 5.90 -14.49 14.76
C THR A 13 6.08 -12.97 14.70
N THR A 14 6.90 -12.40 15.58
CA THR A 14 7.15 -10.95 15.63
C THR A 14 7.86 -10.46 14.37
N ILE A 15 8.88 -11.20 13.89
CA ILE A 15 9.58 -10.89 12.65
C ILE A 15 8.62 -10.96 11.45
N LEU A 16 7.81 -12.02 11.38
CA LEU A 16 6.88 -12.23 10.28
C LEU A 16 5.77 -11.18 10.26
N LEU A 17 5.29 -10.70 11.41
CA LEU A 17 4.35 -9.57 11.45
C LEU A 17 5.00 -8.27 10.97
N THR A 18 6.23 -8.02 11.40
CA THR A 18 6.98 -6.80 11.07
C THR A 18 7.21 -6.66 9.57
N VAL A 19 7.55 -7.76 8.89
CA VAL A 19 7.77 -7.76 7.42
C VAL A 19 6.48 -8.04 6.65
N GLY A 20 5.63 -8.91 7.18
CA GLY A 20 4.44 -9.40 6.50
C GLY A 20 3.36 -8.34 6.33
N ILE A 21 3.15 -7.49 7.34
CA ILE A 21 2.12 -6.44 7.23
C ILE A 21 2.47 -5.43 6.11
N PRO A 22 3.69 -4.83 6.08
CA PRO A 22 4.09 -3.98 4.96
C PRO A 22 4.10 -4.70 3.61
N ALA A 23 4.56 -5.95 3.57
CA ALA A 23 4.61 -6.72 2.33
C ALA A 23 3.21 -6.99 1.75
N ILE A 24 2.24 -7.37 2.59
CA ILE A 24 0.85 -7.59 2.17
C ILE A 24 0.22 -6.27 1.72
N TRP A 25 0.44 -5.18 2.47
CA TRP A 25 -0.06 -3.87 2.06
C TRP A 25 0.50 -3.45 0.70
N ALA A 26 1.81 -3.61 0.48
CA ALA A 26 2.47 -3.26 -0.78
C ALA A 26 1.97 -4.16 -1.93
N ALA A 27 1.79 -5.46 -1.68
CA ALA A 27 1.19 -6.36 -2.66
C ALA A 27 -0.22 -5.90 -3.08
N GLN A 28 -1.03 -5.44 -2.12
CA GLN A 28 -2.41 -5.01 -2.39
C GLN A 28 -2.54 -3.60 -2.96
N HIS A 29 -1.61 -2.68 -2.70
CA HIS A 29 -1.77 -1.26 -3.05
C HIS A 29 -0.75 -0.76 -4.09
N LEU A 30 0.37 -1.47 -4.27
CA LEU A 30 1.43 -1.08 -5.22
C LEU A 30 1.58 -2.12 -6.35
N VAL A 31 1.49 -3.40 -6.03
CA VAL A 31 1.63 -4.49 -7.02
C VAL A 31 0.30 -4.80 -7.70
N ASP A 32 -0.80 -4.87 -6.94
CA ASP A 32 -2.13 -5.04 -7.53
C ASP A 32 -2.55 -3.79 -8.31
N ARG A 33 -2.97 -3.99 -9.56
CA ARG A 33 -3.36 -2.90 -10.47
C ARG A 33 -4.56 -2.12 -9.95
N GLY A 34 -5.55 -2.82 -9.38
CA GLY A 34 -6.77 -2.21 -8.85
C GLY A 34 -6.49 -1.35 -7.62
N GLY A 35 -5.67 -1.88 -6.70
CA GLY A 35 -5.22 -1.15 -5.51
C GLY A 35 -4.36 0.06 -5.85
N TYR A 36 -3.42 -0.07 -6.80
CA TYR A 36 -2.62 1.06 -7.26
C TYR A 36 -3.48 2.13 -7.94
N ALA A 37 -4.43 1.74 -8.78
CA ALA A 37 -5.38 2.69 -9.38
C ALA A 37 -6.25 3.40 -8.32
N ALA A 38 -6.70 2.68 -7.28
CA ALA A 38 -7.46 3.28 -6.18
C ALA A 38 -6.64 4.28 -5.36
N LEU A 39 -5.36 3.97 -5.11
CA LEU A 39 -4.42 4.85 -4.43
C LEU A 39 -4.14 6.11 -5.26
N SER A 40 -3.87 5.96 -6.57
CA SER A 40 -3.68 7.06 -7.51
C SER A 40 -4.93 7.95 -7.63
N ARG A 41 -6.13 7.35 -7.62
CA ARG A 41 -7.39 8.10 -7.60
C ARG A 41 -7.51 8.95 -6.34
N THR A 42 -7.15 8.39 -5.19
CA THR A 42 -7.19 9.09 -3.90
C THR A 42 -6.21 10.26 -3.90
N ALA A 43 -4.98 10.05 -4.40
CA ALA A 43 -3.99 11.11 -4.51
C ALA A 43 -4.45 12.23 -5.46
N ALA A 44 -5.07 11.88 -6.59
CA ALA A 44 -5.55 12.83 -7.59
C ALA A 44 -6.75 13.66 -7.17
N ALA A 45 -7.42 13.29 -6.08
CA ALA A 45 -8.45 14.11 -5.45
C ALA A 45 -7.86 15.29 -4.63
N SER A 46 -6.54 15.30 -4.38
CA SER A 46 -5.90 16.39 -3.66
C SER A 46 -5.78 17.67 -4.52
N PRO A 47 -6.06 18.86 -3.96
CA PRO A 47 -5.86 20.11 -4.69
C PRO A 47 -4.41 20.34 -5.11
N GLU A 48 -3.45 19.87 -4.32
CA GLU A 48 -2.02 20.02 -4.59
C GLU A 48 -1.59 19.24 -5.84
N LEU A 49 -2.02 17.98 -5.97
CA LEU A 49 -1.75 17.19 -7.17
C LEU A 49 -2.47 17.77 -8.38
N GLN A 50 -3.71 18.21 -8.23
CA GLN A 50 -4.47 18.85 -9.33
C GLN A 50 -3.79 20.10 -9.86
N ALA A 51 -3.28 20.96 -8.97
CA ALA A 51 -2.55 22.16 -9.34
C ALA A 51 -1.23 21.83 -10.04
N ALA A 52 -0.47 20.86 -9.49
CA ALA A 52 0.79 20.41 -10.09
C ALA A 52 0.58 19.78 -11.47
N ALA A 53 -0.47 18.95 -11.62
CA ALA A 53 -0.83 18.35 -12.90
C ALA A 53 -1.24 19.40 -13.93
N ALA A 54 -1.98 20.45 -13.54
CA ALA A 54 -2.32 21.53 -14.47
C ALA A 54 -1.08 22.27 -14.97
N GLN A 55 -0.12 22.52 -14.08
CA GLN A 55 1.15 23.17 -14.42
C GLN A 55 1.99 22.31 -15.37
N GLU A 56 2.09 21.00 -15.10
CA GLU A 56 2.82 20.06 -15.96
C GLU A 56 2.14 19.92 -17.34
N LEU A 57 0.81 19.81 -17.40
CA LEU A 57 0.06 19.79 -18.68
C LEU A 57 0.31 21.06 -19.50
N THR A 58 0.31 22.23 -18.85
CA THR A 58 0.60 23.52 -19.51
C THR A 58 2.04 23.56 -20.03
N ALA A 59 3.00 23.07 -19.23
CA ALA A 59 4.40 23.00 -19.62
C ALA A 59 4.63 22.05 -20.80
N GLN A 60 3.96 20.88 -20.81
CA GLN A 60 4.04 19.92 -21.91
C GLN A 60 3.40 20.46 -23.19
N ALA A 61 2.24 21.11 -23.11
CA ALA A 61 1.62 21.75 -24.27
C ALA A 61 2.58 22.75 -24.94
N ARG A 62 3.29 23.55 -24.14
CA ARG A 62 4.31 24.48 -24.64
C ARG A 62 5.49 23.75 -25.29
N ARG A 63 6.00 22.67 -24.67
CA ARG A 63 7.10 21.86 -25.22
C ARG A 63 6.74 21.20 -26.55
N LEU A 64 5.47 20.83 -26.72
CA LEU A 64 4.93 20.27 -27.95
C LEU A 64 4.66 21.33 -29.03
N GLY A 65 4.93 22.61 -28.75
CA GLY A 65 4.84 23.69 -29.73
C GLY A 65 3.42 24.22 -29.94
N TYR A 66 2.47 23.94 -29.03
CA TYR A 66 1.16 24.59 -29.08
C TYR A 66 1.32 26.11 -28.93
N THR A 67 0.87 26.86 -29.94
CA THR A 67 0.99 28.32 -30.05
C THR A 67 -0.20 29.09 -29.47
N ALA A 68 -1.15 28.38 -28.84
CA ALA A 68 -2.28 29.00 -28.16
C ALA A 68 -1.83 29.91 -27.01
N ASP A 69 -2.69 30.88 -26.66
CA ASP A 69 -2.44 31.79 -25.54
C ASP A 69 -2.11 30.98 -24.26
N PRO A 70 -0.93 31.16 -23.65
CA PRO A 70 -0.52 30.45 -22.45
C PRO A 70 -1.51 30.57 -21.29
N VAL A 71 -2.24 31.69 -21.19
CA VAL A 71 -3.25 31.91 -20.16
C VAL A 71 -4.47 31.01 -20.40
N VAL A 72 -4.87 30.86 -21.66
CA VAL A 72 -5.98 29.98 -22.06
C VAL A 72 -5.61 28.52 -21.81
N VAL A 73 -4.41 28.10 -22.22
CA VAL A 73 -3.93 26.72 -22.00
C VAL A 73 -3.87 26.39 -20.50
N ALA A 74 -3.36 27.31 -19.68
CA ALA A 74 -3.32 27.14 -18.23
C ALA A 74 -4.73 27.07 -17.61
N GLY A 75 -5.66 27.90 -18.09
CA GLY A 75 -7.06 27.89 -17.66
C GLY A 75 -7.77 26.57 -17.98
N VAL A 76 -7.59 26.03 -19.19
CA VAL A 76 -8.14 24.73 -19.60
C VAL A 76 -7.53 23.60 -18.78
N ALA A 77 -6.21 23.61 -18.58
CA ALA A 77 -5.53 22.60 -17.77
C ALA A 77 -6.03 22.61 -16.31
N ALA A 78 -6.21 23.79 -15.71
CA ALA A 78 -6.75 23.93 -14.36
C ALA A 78 -8.22 23.49 -14.26
N ALA A 79 -9.05 23.85 -15.25
CA ALA A 79 -10.44 23.42 -15.31
C ALA A 79 -10.56 21.89 -15.43
N TYR A 80 -9.69 21.28 -16.25
CA TYR A 80 -9.62 19.84 -16.40
C TYR A 80 -9.21 19.14 -15.10
N THR A 81 -8.08 19.52 -14.49
CA THR A 81 -7.59 18.83 -13.28
C THR A 81 -8.44 19.08 -12.05
N GLY A 82 -9.12 20.23 -11.97
CA GLY A 82 -10.11 20.51 -10.93
C GLY A 82 -11.47 19.82 -11.16
N SER A 83 -11.67 19.15 -12.29
CA SER A 83 -12.96 18.52 -12.60
C SER A 83 -13.21 17.24 -11.77
N PRO A 84 -14.48 16.86 -11.52
CA PRO A 84 -14.81 15.60 -10.85
C PRO A 84 -14.32 14.34 -11.58
N SER A 85 -14.06 14.47 -12.89
CA SER A 85 -13.66 13.37 -13.76
C SER A 85 -12.15 13.08 -13.70
N PHE A 86 -11.33 14.06 -13.28
CA PHE A 86 -9.88 13.98 -13.30
C PHE A 86 -9.31 12.85 -12.43
N PRO A 87 -9.74 12.64 -11.17
CA PRO A 87 -9.16 11.57 -10.35
C PRO A 87 -9.32 10.17 -10.95
N ALA A 88 -10.44 9.90 -11.60
CA ALA A 88 -10.68 8.63 -12.28
C ALA A 88 -9.78 8.47 -13.51
N GLN A 89 -9.59 9.52 -14.31
CA GLN A 89 -8.72 9.51 -15.49
C GLN A 89 -7.24 9.42 -15.11
N PHE A 90 -6.81 10.14 -14.08
CA PHE A 90 -5.45 10.03 -13.55
C PHE A 90 -5.16 8.59 -13.09
N ALA A 91 -6.11 7.94 -12.42
CA ALA A 91 -6.00 6.55 -12.03
C ALA A 91 -5.94 5.59 -13.23
N ALA A 92 -6.76 5.81 -14.26
CA ALA A 92 -6.74 5.01 -15.48
C ALA A 92 -5.39 5.14 -16.22
N ALA A 93 -4.85 6.36 -16.32
CA ALA A 93 -3.54 6.62 -16.90
C ALA A 93 -2.42 5.89 -16.14
N ASN A 94 -2.44 5.97 -14.81
CA ASN A 94 -1.49 5.26 -13.96
C ASN A 94 -1.64 3.73 -14.05
N ALA A 95 -2.86 3.21 -14.23
CA ALA A 95 -3.09 1.78 -14.42
C ALA A 95 -2.52 1.25 -15.75
N LEU A 96 -2.52 2.07 -16.81
CA LEU A 96 -1.87 1.74 -18.08
C LEU A 96 -0.34 1.68 -17.92
N ALA A 97 0.25 2.67 -17.26
CA ALA A 97 1.68 2.69 -16.95
C ALA A 97 2.09 1.52 -16.04
N HIS A 98 1.27 1.22 -15.04
CA HIS A 98 1.44 0.07 -14.14
C HIS A 98 1.43 -1.25 -14.92
N ARG A 99 0.40 -1.48 -15.76
CA ARG A 99 0.33 -2.67 -16.62
C ARG A 99 1.57 -2.81 -17.48
N TRP A 100 2.03 -1.72 -18.11
CA TRP A 100 3.21 -1.74 -18.95
C TRP A 100 4.47 -2.18 -18.19
N LEU A 101 4.64 -1.71 -16.94
CA LEU A 101 5.77 -2.06 -16.09
C LEU A 101 5.75 -3.51 -15.58
N PHE A 102 4.57 -4.10 -15.38
CA PHE A 102 4.39 -5.44 -14.81
C PHE A 102 4.17 -6.55 -15.83
N ASP A 103 3.38 -6.29 -16.87
CA ASP A 103 2.95 -7.30 -17.85
C ASP A 103 3.62 -7.11 -19.22
N GLY A 104 4.28 -5.96 -19.44
CA GLY A 104 4.68 -5.53 -20.76
C GLY A 104 3.48 -5.06 -21.58
N ALA A 105 3.74 -4.34 -22.67
CA ALA A 105 2.75 -4.09 -23.70
C ALA A 105 3.36 -4.46 -25.07
N PRO A 106 2.54 -4.86 -26.06
CA PRO A 106 3.02 -4.95 -27.43
C PRO A 106 3.63 -3.60 -27.83
N GLU A 107 4.90 -3.62 -28.19
CA GLU A 107 5.61 -2.43 -28.68
C GLU A 107 4.85 -1.87 -29.89
N PRO A 108 4.35 -0.62 -29.82
CA PRO A 108 3.85 0.05 -31.02
C PRO A 108 4.96 0.11 -32.07
N SER A 109 4.58 0.17 -33.35
CA SER A 109 5.52 0.23 -34.48
C SER A 109 6.39 1.50 -34.38
N GLY A 110 7.53 1.43 -33.69
CA GLY A 110 8.37 2.60 -33.38
C GLY A 110 9.17 2.54 -32.06
N GLY A 111 8.96 1.55 -31.19
CA GLY A 111 9.74 1.38 -29.95
C GLY A 111 8.89 1.42 -28.67
N PRO A 112 9.53 1.43 -27.48
CA PRO A 112 8.84 1.23 -26.20
C PRO A 112 7.95 2.43 -25.87
N ALA A 113 6.65 2.25 -26.06
CA ALA A 113 5.65 3.28 -25.83
C ALA A 113 4.42 2.73 -25.09
N ILE A 114 3.79 3.61 -24.33
CA ILE A 114 2.52 3.33 -23.64
C ILE A 114 1.40 3.88 -24.54
N ASP A 115 0.48 3.01 -24.97
CA ASP A 115 -0.69 3.43 -25.75
C ASP A 115 -1.80 3.94 -24.82
N PHE A 116 -2.10 5.23 -24.94
CA PHE A 116 -3.16 5.90 -24.18
C PHE A 116 -4.50 5.97 -24.95
N ALA A 117 -4.60 5.44 -26.17
CA ALA A 117 -5.88 5.40 -26.89
C ALA A 117 -7.04 4.73 -26.13
N PRO A 118 -6.82 3.67 -25.31
CA PRO A 118 -7.88 3.13 -24.45
C PRO A 118 -8.44 4.14 -23.45
N LEU A 119 -7.63 5.10 -22.98
CA LEU A 119 -8.06 6.16 -22.08
C LEU A 119 -8.91 7.21 -22.81
N LEU A 120 -8.55 7.52 -24.06
CA LEU A 120 -9.32 8.42 -24.91
C LEU A 120 -10.69 7.84 -25.28
N SER A 121 -10.76 6.52 -25.40
CA SER A 121 -12.00 5.78 -25.71
C SER A 121 -12.91 5.59 -24.49
N ASP A 122 -12.48 6.01 -23.29
CA ASP A 122 -13.24 5.84 -22.05
C ASP A 122 -14.44 6.82 -22.03
N PRO A 123 -15.66 6.35 -21.68
CA PRO A 123 -16.83 7.21 -21.54
C PRO A 123 -16.62 8.40 -20.59
N ALA A 124 -15.78 8.25 -19.56
CA ALA A 124 -15.42 9.32 -18.64
C ALA A 124 -14.58 10.40 -19.31
N PHE A 125 -13.66 10.04 -20.21
CA PHE A 125 -12.87 11.02 -20.98
C PHE A 125 -13.76 11.78 -21.97
N ALA A 126 -14.66 11.09 -22.65
CA ALA A 126 -15.66 11.71 -23.52
C ALA A 126 -16.59 12.67 -22.75
N GLN A 127 -16.93 12.34 -21.50
CA GLN A 127 -17.69 13.25 -20.63
C GLN A 127 -16.88 14.50 -20.31
N THR A 128 -15.59 14.38 -20.02
CA THR A 128 -14.74 15.54 -19.74
C THR A 128 -14.61 16.46 -20.94
N LEU A 129 -14.44 15.91 -22.14
CA LEU A 129 -14.44 16.72 -23.37
C LEU A 129 -15.74 17.50 -23.52
N ARG A 130 -16.89 16.91 -23.18
CA ARG A 130 -18.16 17.64 -23.15
C ARG A 130 -18.17 18.74 -22.08
N ASP A 131 -17.72 18.43 -20.87
CA ASP A 131 -17.73 19.35 -19.74
C ASP A 131 -16.84 20.59 -19.97
N ILE A 132 -15.74 20.45 -20.74
CA ILE A 132 -14.84 21.55 -21.11
C ILE A 132 -15.16 22.17 -22.48
N GLY A 133 -16.27 21.77 -23.12
CA GLY A 133 -16.71 22.34 -24.41
C GLY A 133 -15.90 21.89 -25.64
N ALA A 134 -15.16 20.79 -25.53
CA ALA A 134 -14.33 20.18 -26.58
C ALA A 134 -14.90 18.87 -27.14
N GLY A 135 -16.23 18.69 -27.10
CA GLY A 135 -16.91 17.43 -27.48
C GLY A 135 -16.75 16.99 -28.93
N ASP A 136 -16.38 17.91 -29.84
CA ASP A 136 -16.24 17.65 -31.28
C ASP A 136 -14.80 17.26 -31.68
N VAL A 137 -13.88 17.11 -30.74
CA VAL A 137 -12.49 16.76 -31.01
C VAL A 137 -12.38 15.29 -31.45
N ALA A 138 -11.89 15.07 -32.68
CA ALA A 138 -11.62 13.73 -33.17
C ALA A 138 -10.43 13.10 -32.42
N LEU A 139 -10.69 11.98 -31.74
CA LEU A 139 -9.67 11.27 -30.97
C LEU A 139 -8.91 10.27 -31.84
N PRO A 140 -7.57 10.23 -31.74
CA PRO A 140 -6.77 9.28 -32.50
C PRO A 140 -7.02 7.85 -32.01
N ALA A 141 -7.04 6.89 -32.95
CA ALA A 141 -7.23 5.47 -32.66
C ALA A 141 -6.04 4.82 -31.92
N THR A 142 -4.87 5.46 -31.97
CA THR A 142 -3.65 5.08 -31.23
C THR A 142 -2.99 6.35 -30.70
N LEU A 143 -2.49 6.33 -29.46
CA LEU A 143 -1.71 7.44 -28.89
C LEU A 143 -0.49 6.88 -28.15
N PRO A 144 0.56 6.46 -28.89
CA PRO A 144 1.79 5.98 -28.28
C PRO A 144 2.58 7.16 -27.68
N VAL A 145 2.80 7.12 -26.37
CA VAL A 145 3.73 8.05 -25.70
C VAL A 145 5.06 7.31 -25.50
N PRO A 146 6.14 7.74 -26.19
CA PRO A 146 7.43 7.09 -26.10
C PRO A 146 8.02 7.26 -24.69
N VAL A 147 8.56 6.17 -24.14
CA VAL A 147 9.35 6.21 -22.92
C VAL A 147 10.78 6.54 -23.32
N SER A 148 11.38 7.56 -22.69
CA SER A 148 12.72 8.05 -23.05
C SER A 148 13.75 6.91 -23.11
N ASP A 149 14.60 6.89 -24.15
CA ASP A 149 15.70 5.93 -24.30
C ASP A 149 16.72 5.98 -23.14
N THR A 150 16.70 7.08 -22.38
CA THR A 150 17.53 7.29 -21.17
C THR A 150 16.88 6.79 -19.89
N ALA A 151 15.70 6.17 -19.95
CA ALA A 151 15.03 5.62 -18.78
C ALA A 151 15.90 4.52 -18.13
N PRO A 152 16.11 4.58 -16.81
CA PRO A 152 16.91 3.57 -16.11
C PRO A 152 16.28 2.17 -16.25
N SER A 153 17.12 1.13 -16.12
CA SER A 153 16.75 -0.26 -16.43
C SER A 153 15.54 -0.81 -15.67
N TRP A 154 15.19 -0.22 -14.52
CA TRP A 154 14.02 -0.57 -13.71
C TRP A 154 12.70 0.06 -14.20
N LEU A 155 12.75 0.98 -15.18
CA LEU A 155 11.60 1.60 -15.87
C LEU A 155 11.38 1.01 -17.27
N ARG A 156 11.73 -0.26 -17.47
CA ARG A 156 11.52 -0.98 -18.74
C ARG A 156 10.22 -1.78 -18.72
N PRO A 157 9.65 -2.13 -19.90
CA PRO A 157 8.55 -3.08 -19.95
C PRO A 157 8.92 -4.35 -19.18
N GLU A 158 7.97 -4.91 -18.44
CA GLU A 158 8.12 -6.13 -17.61
C GLU A 158 9.16 -6.06 -16.48
N ALA A 159 9.76 -4.91 -16.17
CA ALA A 159 10.80 -4.81 -15.16
C ALA A 159 10.35 -5.32 -13.76
N LEU A 160 9.05 -5.23 -13.45
CA LEU A 160 8.48 -5.70 -12.19
C LEU A 160 7.67 -6.99 -12.31
N ARG A 161 7.72 -7.66 -13.46
CA ARG A 161 6.96 -8.90 -13.72
C ARG A 161 7.22 -9.98 -12.69
N GLN A 162 8.48 -10.14 -12.27
CA GLN A 162 8.82 -11.11 -11.22
C GLN A 162 8.13 -10.76 -9.90
N VAL A 163 8.07 -9.48 -9.52
CA VAL A 163 7.39 -9.06 -8.29
C VAL A 163 5.89 -9.40 -8.36
N ALA A 164 5.22 -9.14 -9.49
CA ALA A 164 3.81 -9.49 -9.67
C ALA A 164 3.57 -11.01 -9.53
N VAL A 165 4.39 -11.84 -10.17
CA VAL A 165 4.20 -13.30 -10.17
C VAL A 165 4.39 -13.90 -8.77
N TRP A 166 5.39 -13.44 -8.02
CA TRP A 166 5.70 -14.01 -6.71
C TRP A 166 4.87 -13.41 -5.57
N SER A 167 4.32 -12.20 -5.74
CA SER A 167 3.61 -11.48 -4.67
C SER A 167 2.45 -12.26 -4.02
N PRO A 168 1.57 -12.99 -4.75
CA PRO A 168 0.45 -13.69 -4.13
C PRO A 168 0.93 -14.89 -3.32
N GLY A 169 1.88 -15.66 -3.89
CA GLY A 169 2.46 -16.83 -3.23
C GLY A 169 3.23 -16.47 -1.95
N VAL A 170 4.04 -15.40 -2.02
CA VAL A 170 4.79 -14.90 -0.84
C VAL A 170 3.84 -14.38 0.23
N SER A 171 2.79 -13.64 -0.14
CA SER A 171 1.79 -13.15 0.82
C SER A 171 1.07 -14.29 1.53
N VAL A 172 0.62 -15.31 0.79
CA VAL A 172 -0.01 -16.50 1.38
C VAL A 172 0.97 -17.27 2.28
N ALA A 173 2.22 -17.43 1.86
CA ALA A 173 3.25 -18.08 2.66
C ALA A 173 3.54 -17.32 3.96
N LEU A 174 3.61 -15.98 3.92
CA LEU A 174 3.82 -15.15 5.10
C LEU A 174 2.64 -15.26 6.08
N VAL A 175 1.40 -15.21 5.59
CA VAL A 175 0.21 -15.42 6.43
C VAL A 175 0.21 -16.80 7.06
N ALA A 176 0.44 -17.85 6.27
CA ALA A 176 0.45 -19.23 6.74
C ALA A 176 1.55 -19.46 7.80
N LEU A 177 2.76 -18.95 7.56
CA LEU A 177 3.89 -19.10 8.48
C LEU A 177 3.68 -18.28 9.77
N THR A 178 3.08 -17.09 9.68
CA THR A 178 2.71 -16.28 10.85
C THR A 178 1.68 -17.00 11.69
N ALA A 179 0.63 -17.54 11.06
CA ALA A 179 -0.42 -18.29 11.75
C ALA A 179 0.14 -19.57 12.41
N ALA A 180 0.97 -20.33 11.70
CA ALA A 180 1.61 -21.53 12.25
C ALA A 180 2.51 -21.20 13.45
N SER A 181 3.31 -20.12 13.35
CA SER A 181 4.19 -19.67 14.44
C SER A 181 3.39 -19.21 15.67
N ALA A 182 2.31 -18.46 15.46
CA ALA A 182 1.43 -18.02 16.53
C ALA A 182 0.74 -19.21 17.23
N LEU A 183 0.26 -20.19 16.47
CA LEU A 183 -0.33 -21.43 17.02
C LEU A 183 0.69 -22.24 17.81
N LEU A 184 1.94 -22.32 17.34
CA LEU A 184 3.03 -22.96 18.08
C LEU A 184 3.31 -22.23 19.40
N THR A 185 3.33 -20.89 19.40
CA THR A 185 3.45 -20.09 20.64
C THR A 185 2.30 -20.38 21.60
N LEU A 186 1.06 -20.42 21.11
CA LEU A 186 -0.11 -20.78 21.92
C LEU A 186 0.00 -22.19 22.50
N PHE A 187 0.46 -23.16 21.70
CA PHE A 187 0.58 -24.56 22.09
C PHE A 187 1.67 -24.80 23.15
N LEU A 188 2.82 -24.15 23.00
CA LEU A 188 3.99 -24.34 23.87
C LEU A 188 3.85 -23.62 25.22
N ILE A 189 3.02 -22.57 25.30
CA ILE A 189 2.77 -21.84 26.55
C ILE A 189 1.61 -22.50 27.32
N PRO A 190 1.83 -22.94 28.58
CA PRO A 190 0.79 -23.62 29.37
C PRO A 190 -0.40 -22.74 29.73
N ASN A 191 -0.17 -21.44 29.94
CA ASN A 191 -1.21 -20.47 30.30
C ASN A 191 -1.67 -19.72 29.04
N ARG A 192 -2.87 -20.05 28.56
CA ARG A 192 -3.46 -19.49 27.34
C ARG A 192 -3.59 -17.96 27.39
N GLY A 193 -3.90 -17.38 28.56
CA GLY A 193 -3.99 -15.93 28.72
C GLY A 193 -2.63 -15.24 28.53
N LYS A 194 -1.56 -15.80 29.12
CA LYS A 194 -0.20 -15.30 28.89
C LYS A 194 0.22 -15.42 27.43
N ALA A 195 -0.17 -16.51 26.76
CA ALA A 195 0.17 -16.74 25.37
C ALA A 195 -0.46 -15.70 24.43
N VAL A 196 -1.74 -15.39 24.64
CA VAL A 196 -2.46 -14.35 23.89
C VAL A 196 -1.88 -12.96 24.17
N ALA A 197 -1.54 -12.65 25.43
CA ALA A 197 -0.93 -11.37 25.77
C ALA A 197 0.44 -11.17 25.10
N VAL A 198 1.27 -12.21 25.08
CA VAL A 198 2.61 -12.19 24.44
C VAL A 198 2.52 -12.00 22.92
N LEU A 199 1.52 -12.61 22.26
CA LEU A 199 1.25 -12.35 20.84
C LEU A 199 0.74 -10.92 20.58
N GLY A 200 -0.06 -10.37 21.50
CA GLY A 200 -0.46 -8.96 21.45
C GLY A 200 0.75 -8.01 21.50
N VAL A 201 1.76 -8.30 22.32
CA VAL A 201 3.01 -7.55 22.36
C VAL A 201 3.76 -7.62 21.02
N SER A 202 3.76 -8.76 20.33
CA SER A 202 4.36 -8.86 18.99
C SER A 202 3.70 -7.93 17.98
N ALA A 203 2.37 -7.81 18.01
CA ALA A 203 1.64 -6.90 17.13
C ALA A 203 1.94 -5.42 17.46
N LEU A 204 2.09 -5.08 18.74
CA LEU A 204 2.52 -3.73 19.16
C LEU A 204 3.94 -3.42 18.69
N LEU A 205 4.88 -4.37 18.83
CA LEU A 205 6.26 -4.22 18.35
C LEU A 205 6.32 -4.07 16.83
N ALA A 206 5.57 -4.89 16.09
CA ALA A 206 5.48 -4.79 14.64
C ALA A 206 4.93 -3.42 14.21
N GLY A 207 3.90 -2.90 14.88
CA GLY A 207 3.37 -1.56 14.64
C GLY A 207 4.39 -0.45 14.90
N ALA A 208 5.12 -0.54 16.01
CA ALA A 208 6.15 0.44 16.37
C ALA A 208 7.32 0.45 15.37
N VAL A 209 7.81 -0.73 14.97
CA VAL A 209 8.87 -0.87 13.97
C VAL A 209 8.41 -0.36 12.60
N GLY A 210 7.16 -0.67 12.22
CA GLY A 210 6.55 -0.15 11.00
C GLY A 210 6.59 1.38 10.92
N TRP A 211 6.28 2.05 12.03
CA TRP A 211 6.30 3.52 12.10
C TRP A 211 7.71 4.10 11.90
N VAL A 212 8.75 3.50 12.49
CA VAL A 212 10.14 3.94 12.34
C VAL A 212 10.65 3.77 10.91
N SER A 213 10.18 2.72 10.21
CA SER A 213 10.61 2.44 8.85
C SER A 213 10.07 3.42 7.79
N ALA A 214 8.99 4.16 8.07
CA ALA A 214 8.42 5.14 7.15
C ALA A 214 9.42 6.28 6.82
N ALA A 215 10.19 6.73 7.81
CA ALA A 215 11.21 7.78 7.64
C ALA A 215 12.35 7.38 6.67
N TRP A 216 12.62 6.08 6.53
CA TRP A 216 13.64 5.60 5.58
C TRP A 216 13.16 5.63 4.13
N VAL A 217 11.85 5.49 3.89
CA VAL A 217 11.26 5.50 2.55
C VAL A 217 11.23 6.91 1.97
N GLU A 218 10.89 7.91 2.78
CA GLU A 218 10.89 9.32 2.38
C GLU A 218 12.29 9.79 1.96
N ALA A 219 13.31 9.48 2.77
CA ALA A 219 14.71 9.81 2.46
C ALA A 219 15.18 9.18 1.14
N ARG A 220 14.81 7.91 0.89
CA ARG A 220 15.20 7.21 -0.34
C ARG A 220 14.51 7.76 -1.59
N THR A 221 13.27 8.23 -1.45
CA THR A 221 12.48 8.76 -2.57
C THR A 221 13.02 10.13 -3.02
N ALA A 222 13.42 10.98 -2.07
CA ALA A 222 14.02 12.28 -2.35
C ALA A 222 15.29 12.18 -3.21
N ASP A 223 16.14 11.19 -2.97
CA ASP A 223 17.39 10.97 -3.74
C ASP A 223 17.14 10.59 -5.21
N THR A 224 16.03 9.89 -5.49
CA THR A 224 15.74 9.36 -6.83
C THR A 224 15.10 10.37 -7.77
N LEU A 225 14.50 11.45 -7.23
CA LEU A 225 13.75 12.44 -7.99
C LEU A 225 14.58 13.65 -8.46
N GLY A 226 15.90 13.64 -8.24
CA GLY A 226 16.78 14.77 -8.55
C GLY A 226 16.74 15.26 -10.01
N GLY A 227 16.25 14.43 -10.95
CA GLY A 227 16.13 14.77 -12.38
C GLY A 227 14.74 15.19 -12.87
N ALA A 228 13.69 15.16 -12.05
CA ALA A 228 12.32 15.45 -12.48
C ALA A 228 11.97 16.96 -12.44
N SER A 229 10.97 17.39 -13.23
CA SER A 229 10.43 18.75 -13.13
C SER A 229 9.92 19.02 -11.72
N ALA A 230 9.91 20.29 -11.29
CA ALA A 230 9.41 20.67 -9.96
C ALA A 230 7.94 20.22 -9.75
N ASP A 231 7.14 20.30 -10.81
CA ASP A 231 5.72 19.94 -10.76
C ASP A 231 5.52 18.42 -10.72
N MET A 232 6.29 17.66 -11.50
CA MET A 232 6.30 16.20 -11.41
C MET A 232 6.75 15.72 -10.02
N ARG A 233 7.74 16.38 -9.41
CA ARG A 233 8.16 16.08 -8.02
C ARG A 233 7.00 16.28 -7.05
N ARG A 234 6.22 17.35 -7.19
CA ARG A 234 5.04 17.60 -6.35
C ARG A 234 3.95 16.55 -6.55
N ILE A 235 3.69 16.11 -7.79
CA ILE A 235 2.76 15.00 -8.06
C ILE A 235 3.22 13.72 -7.35
N VAL A 236 4.50 13.36 -7.49
CA VAL A 236 5.07 12.16 -6.85
C VAL A 236 5.01 12.27 -5.33
N ASP A 237 5.34 13.43 -4.77
CA ASP A 237 5.30 13.68 -3.33
C ASP A 237 3.89 13.44 -2.75
N VAL A 238 2.85 13.92 -3.42
CA VAL A 238 1.47 13.68 -3.00
C VAL A 238 1.08 12.20 -3.14
N MET A 239 1.53 11.51 -4.19
CA MET A 239 1.30 10.07 -4.34
C MET A 239 1.99 9.27 -3.23
N VAL A 240 3.23 9.63 -2.89
CA VAL A 240 4.02 9.00 -1.82
C VAL A 240 3.37 9.27 -0.47
N THR A 241 2.97 10.51 -0.20
CA THR A 241 2.26 10.88 1.04
C THR A 241 0.95 10.10 1.18
N THR A 242 0.16 10.02 0.11
CA THR A 242 -1.08 9.23 0.09
C THR A 242 -0.83 7.75 0.37
N ALA A 243 0.23 7.19 -0.22
CA ALA A 243 0.64 5.81 0.01
C ALA A 243 1.07 5.57 1.46
N THR A 244 1.91 6.45 2.00
CA THR A 244 2.37 6.46 3.39
C THR A 244 1.19 6.55 4.36
N ASP A 245 0.22 7.41 4.11
CA ASP A 245 -0.99 7.54 4.94
C ASP A 245 -1.87 6.29 4.90
N SER A 246 -1.95 5.61 3.76
CA SER A 246 -2.64 4.32 3.64
C SER A 246 -1.94 3.23 4.44
N ALA A 247 -0.60 3.15 4.37
CA ALA A 247 0.20 2.20 5.13
C ALA A 247 0.10 2.45 6.65
N HIS A 248 0.14 3.72 7.09
CA HIS A 248 -0.04 4.07 8.50
C HIS A 248 -1.39 3.63 9.05
N ARG A 249 -2.48 3.74 8.26
CA ARG A 249 -3.81 3.27 8.68
C ARG A 249 -3.82 1.76 8.95
N TRP A 250 -3.14 0.96 8.12
CA TRP A 250 -2.97 -0.47 8.36
C TRP A 250 -2.17 -0.79 9.63
N LEU A 251 -1.11 -0.03 9.88
CA LEU A 251 -0.31 -0.17 11.11
C LEU A 251 -1.12 0.20 12.36
N ILE A 252 -1.91 1.28 12.31
CA ILE A 252 -2.79 1.68 13.41
C ILE A 252 -3.81 0.58 13.72
N VAL A 253 -4.45 0.00 12.70
CA VAL A 253 -5.37 -1.14 12.90
C VAL A 253 -4.64 -2.32 13.54
N THR A 254 -3.42 -2.63 13.11
CA THR A 254 -2.60 -3.69 13.71
C THR A 254 -2.32 -3.42 15.19
N VAL A 255 -1.95 -2.19 15.54
CA VAL A 255 -1.69 -1.78 16.93
C VAL A 255 -2.96 -1.91 17.78
N ILE A 256 -4.11 -1.47 17.27
CA ILE A 256 -5.41 -1.59 17.97
C ILE A 256 -5.74 -3.07 18.23
N VAL A 257 -5.63 -3.92 17.21
CA VAL A 257 -5.86 -5.37 17.33
C VAL A 257 -4.88 -5.99 18.33
N GLY A 258 -3.60 -5.61 18.26
CA GLY A 258 -2.56 -6.03 19.19
C GLY A 258 -2.87 -5.64 20.64
N ALA A 259 -3.26 -4.39 20.88
CA ALA A 259 -3.67 -3.90 22.19
C ALA A 259 -4.89 -4.66 22.74
N GLY A 260 -5.89 -4.93 21.90
CA GLY A 260 -7.05 -5.76 22.26
C GLY A 260 -6.66 -7.18 22.66
N LEU A 261 -5.76 -7.82 21.91
CA LEU A 261 -5.20 -9.13 22.25
C LEU A 261 -4.48 -9.11 23.61
N VAL A 262 -3.67 -8.07 23.88
CA VAL A 262 -3.03 -7.91 25.20
C VAL A 262 -4.07 -7.85 26.31
N ALA A 263 -5.08 -7.00 26.18
CA ALA A 263 -6.12 -6.83 27.19
C ALA A 263 -6.88 -8.14 27.47
N VAL A 264 -7.32 -8.84 26.42
CA VAL A 264 -8.02 -10.13 26.53
C VAL A 264 -7.12 -11.18 27.18
N GLY A 265 -5.85 -11.28 26.76
CA GLY A 265 -4.90 -12.22 27.32
C GLY A 265 -4.66 -12.00 28.82
N VAL A 266 -4.53 -10.74 29.24
CA VAL A 266 -4.39 -10.37 30.66
C VAL A 266 -5.63 -10.77 31.47
N VAL A 267 -6.83 -10.41 31.01
CA VAL A 267 -8.09 -10.74 31.71
C VAL A 267 -8.25 -12.25 31.86
N VAL A 268 -8.04 -13.02 30.78
CA VAL A 268 -8.13 -14.49 30.82
C VAL A 268 -7.09 -15.09 31.77
N SER A 269 -5.86 -14.55 31.79
CA SER A 269 -4.82 -15.03 32.71
C SER A 269 -5.18 -14.76 34.18
N LEU A 270 -5.76 -13.60 34.48
CA LEU A 270 -6.20 -13.26 35.84
C LEU A 270 -7.35 -14.17 36.30
N LEU A 271 -8.36 -14.38 35.45
CA LEU A 271 -9.49 -15.27 35.74
C LEU A 271 -9.05 -16.74 35.93
N ALA A 272 -8.14 -17.24 35.08
CA ALA A 272 -7.58 -18.58 35.23
C ALA A 272 -6.75 -18.73 36.53
N GLY A 273 -6.03 -17.67 36.90
CA GLY A 273 -5.29 -17.59 38.16
C GLY A 273 -6.21 -17.69 39.37
N LEU A 274 -7.29 -16.89 39.41
CA LEU A 274 -8.29 -16.91 40.47
C LEU A 274 -8.99 -18.29 40.59
N ALA A 275 -9.39 -18.89 39.46
CA ALA A 275 -10.01 -20.22 39.45
C ALA A 275 -9.06 -21.31 39.98
N SER A 276 -7.76 -21.21 39.68
CA SER A 276 -6.75 -22.15 40.18
C SER A 276 -6.48 -22.00 41.68
N ALA A 277 -6.53 -20.77 42.20
CA ALA A 277 -6.37 -20.48 43.62
C ALA A 277 -7.57 -20.99 44.44
N GLY A 278 -8.80 -20.80 43.94
CA GLY A 278 -10.02 -21.32 44.57
C GLY A 278 -10.04 -22.85 44.67
N ARG A 279 -9.59 -23.56 43.63
CA ARG A 279 -9.46 -25.03 43.66
C ARG A 279 -8.45 -25.52 44.68
N LYS A 280 -7.30 -24.85 44.82
CA LYS A 280 -6.30 -25.18 45.86
C LYS A 280 -6.84 -24.96 47.27
N ALA A 281 -7.57 -23.86 47.51
CA ALA A 281 -8.18 -23.57 48.80
C ALA A 281 -9.27 -24.60 49.18
N SER A 282 -10.08 -25.05 48.21
CA SER A 282 -11.09 -26.10 48.43
C SER A 282 -10.48 -27.48 48.70
N GLY A 283 -9.42 -27.86 47.98
CA GLY A 283 -8.73 -29.14 48.19
C GLY A 283 -7.93 -29.21 49.50
N ALA A 284 -7.45 -28.07 50.00
CA ALA A 284 -6.81 -28.01 51.32
C ALA A 284 -7.81 -28.26 52.46
N LYS A 285 -9.06 -27.80 52.34
CA LYS A 285 -10.12 -28.06 53.33
C LYS A 285 -10.53 -29.53 53.39
N THR A 286 -10.59 -30.23 52.25
CA THR A 286 -11.00 -31.64 52.20
C THR A 286 -9.94 -32.60 52.75
N ASN A 287 -8.66 -32.26 52.65
CA ASN A 287 -7.57 -33.08 53.22
C ASN A 287 -7.41 -32.91 54.74
N SER A 288 -7.87 -31.79 55.31
CA SER A 288 -7.83 -31.57 56.76
C SER A 288 -8.89 -32.36 57.54
N THR A 289 -9.93 -32.84 56.87
CA THR A 289 -11.03 -33.63 57.48
C THR A 289 -10.85 -35.14 57.37
N ALA A 290 -9.76 -35.61 56.75
CA ALA A 290 -9.49 -37.02 56.48
C ALA A 290 -8.29 -37.59 57.27
N ARG A 291 -8.00 -37.06 58.46
CA ARG A 291 -7.10 -37.69 59.43
C ARG A 291 -7.88 -38.15 60.66
N PRO A 292 -8.32 -39.41 60.72
CA PRO A 292 -8.39 -40.17 61.97
C PRO A 292 -6.99 -40.65 62.40
#